data_AF-A0A497PTP0-F1
#
_entry.id   AF-A0A497PTP0-F1
#
_cell.length_a   1.000
_cell.length_b   1.000
_cell.length_c   1.000
_cell.angle_alpha   90.00
_cell.angle_beta   90.00
_cell.angle_gamma   90.00
#
_symmetry.space_group_name_H-M   'P 1'
#
loop_
_entity.id
_entity.type
_entity.pdbx_description
1 polymer ?
#
loop_
_entity_poly.entity_id
_entity_poly.type
_entity_poly.pdbx_seq_one_letter_code
_entity_poly.pdbx_strand_id
1 'polypeptide(L)' 'MSGLLTPYFKQNTRDIDAQREAIEGVLKKGPSTVSAISEATGYAKDLVLWNLIGMMKWGTVEIESEEGEELTYKLKEV' A
#
# COMPACT_ATOMS: atom_id res chain seq x y z
N MET A 1 -19.41 8.76 -3.86
CA MET A 1 -18.12 8.15 -3.49
C MET A 1 -17.01 8.98 -4.10
N SER A 2 -16.01 9.36 -3.30
CA SER A 2 -14.86 10.16 -3.73
C SER A 2 -14.18 9.57 -4.97
N GLY A 3 -13.91 10.40 -5.99
CA GLY A 3 -13.26 10.00 -7.24
C GLY A 3 -11.74 9.77 -7.13
N LEU A 4 -11.18 9.85 -5.92
CA LEU A 4 -9.73 9.78 -5.67
C LEU A 4 -9.09 8.51 -6.22
N LEU A 5 -9.77 7.35 -6.10
CA LEU A 5 -9.22 6.05 -6.49
C LEU A 5 -9.68 5.59 -7.88
N THR A 6 -10.63 6.30 -8.50
CA THR A 6 -11.19 5.94 -9.82
C THR A 6 -10.12 5.79 -10.91
N PRO A 7 -9.05 6.60 -10.96
CA PRO A 7 -7.99 6.42 -11.95
C PRO A 7 -7.35 5.03 -11.91
N TYR A 8 -7.27 4.39 -10.74
CA TYR A 8 -6.56 3.14 -10.54
C TYR A 8 -7.38 1.88 -10.86
N PHE A 9 -8.69 2.02 -11.13
CA PHE A 9 -9.56 0.88 -11.44
C PHE A 9 -9.23 0.20 -12.78
N LYS A 10 -8.51 0.90 -13.66
CA LYS A 10 -8.12 0.42 -15.00
C LYS A 10 -6.61 0.24 -15.14
N GLN A 11 -5.86 0.16 -14.04
CA GLN A 11 -4.43 -0.12 -14.12
C GLN A 11 -4.17 -1.49 -14.75
N ASN A 12 -3.07 -1.58 -15.50
CA ASN A 12 -2.65 -2.86 -16.03
C ASN A 12 -2.06 -3.73 -14.88
N THR A 13 -2.16 -5.05 -15.03
CA THR A 13 -1.71 -5.98 -13.98
C THR A 13 -0.21 -5.90 -13.73
N ARG A 14 0.60 -5.68 -14.76
CA ARG A 14 2.05 -5.62 -14.64
C ARG A 14 2.54 -4.46 -13.76
N ASP A 15 1.90 -3.30 -13.88
CA ASP A 15 2.19 -2.12 -13.08
C ASP A 15 1.76 -2.36 -11.63
N ILE A 16 0.61 -3.00 -11.42
CA ILE A 16 0.14 -3.38 -10.08
C ILE A 16 1.14 -4.33 -9.41
N ASP A 17 1.61 -5.35 -10.13
CA ASP A 17 2.56 -6.31 -9.57
C ASP A 17 3.89 -5.63 -9.19
N ALA A 18 4.42 -4.77 -10.07
CA ALA A 18 5.64 -4.01 -9.77
C ALA A 18 5.47 -3.04 -8.58
N GLN A 19 4.31 -2.37 -8.48
CA GLN A 19 3.99 -1.48 -7.37
C GLN A 19 3.90 -2.26 -6.05
N ARG A 20 3.24 -3.41 -6.05
CA ARG A 20 3.11 -4.26 -4.86
C ARG A 20 4.45 -4.82 -4.43
N GLU A 21 5.28 -5.28 -5.36
CA GLU A 21 6.63 -5.75 -5.04
C GLU A 21 7.47 -4.66 -4.35
N ALA A 22 7.40 -3.41 -4.84
CA ALA A 22 8.07 -2.28 -4.22
C ALA A 22 7.51 -1.96 -2.81
N ILE A 23 6.19 -1.97 -2.65
CA ILE A 23 5.53 -1.77 -1.34
C ILE A 23 5.92 -2.87 -0.35
N GLU A 24 5.88 -4.13 -0.76
CA GLU A 24 6.34 -5.27 0.03
C GLU A 24 7.81 -5.11 0.42
N GLY A 25 8.65 -4.61 -0.49
CA GLY A 25 10.06 -4.32 -0.21
C GLY A 25 10.27 -3.33 0.94
N VAL A 26 9.36 -2.36 1.09
CA VAL A 26 9.34 -1.45 2.26
C VAL A 26 8.85 -2.20 3.50
N LEU A 27 7.70 -2.89 3.40
CA LEU A 27 7.07 -3.57 4.54
C LEU A 27 7.90 -4.76 5.09
N LYS A 28 8.78 -5.35 4.29
CA LYS A 28 9.78 -6.35 4.74
C LYS A 28 10.77 -5.78 5.76
N LYS A 29 10.99 -4.46 5.78
CA LYS A 29 11.88 -3.79 6.73
C LYS A 29 11.18 -3.49 8.06
N GLY A 30 9.85 -3.58 8.09
CA GLY A 30 9.01 -3.33 9.26
C GLY A 30 7.69 -2.67 8.89
N PRO A 31 6.76 -2.52 9.85
CA PRO A 31 5.52 -1.80 9.64
C PRO A 31 5.78 -0.36 9.16
N SER A 32 4.94 0.15 8.27
CA SER A 32 5.09 1.52 7.73
C SER A 32 3.75 2.16 7.36
N THR A 33 3.73 3.49 7.36
CA THR A 33 2.58 4.31 6.97
C THR A 33 2.51 4.52 5.45
N VAL A 34 1.36 4.99 4.94
CA VAL A 34 1.21 5.35 3.53
C VAL A 34 2.22 6.43 3.13
N SER A 35 2.42 7.43 4.00
CA SER A 35 3.40 8.49 3.76
C SER A 35 4.83 7.96 3.65
N ALA A 36 5.25 7.08 4.58
CA ALA A 36 6.60 6.52 4.55
C ALA A 36 6.84 5.63 3.32
N ILE A 37 5.83 4.83 2.94
CA ILE A 37 5.91 3.97 1.74
C ILE A 37 5.97 4.84 0.46
N SER A 38 5.18 5.90 0.40
CA SER A 38 5.19 6.86 -0.72
C SER A 38 6.55 7.52 -0.89
N GLU A 39 7.17 7.98 0.20
CA GLU A 39 8.51 8.56 0.17
C GLU A 39 9.58 7.55 -0.27
N ALA A 40 9.54 6.33 0.26
CA ALA A 40 10.53 5.29 -0.04
C ALA A 40 10.44 4.76 -1.49
N THR A 41 9.24 4.72 -2.07
CA THR A 41 9.00 4.17 -3.42
C THR A 41 8.92 5.24 -4.50
N GLY A 42 8.67 6.50 -4.14
CA GLY A 42 8.40 7.59 -5.07
C GLY A 42 6.99 7.55 -5.67
N TYR A 43 6.14 6.60 -5.26
CA TYR A 43 4.75 6.52 -5.73
C TYR A 43 3.85 7.52 -5.00
N ALA A 44 2.79 7.97 -5.68
CA ALA A 44 1.79 8.84 -5.08
C ALA A 44 1.04 8.13 -3.94
N LYS A 45 0.69 8.88 -2.88
CA LYS A 45 0.05 8.32 -1.66
C LYS A 45 -1.26 7.60 -1.94
N ASP A 46 -2.07 8.13 -2.84
CA ASP A 46 -3.33 7.54 -3.28
C ASP A 46 -3.13 6.23 -4.04
N LEU A 47 -2.07 6.12 -4.85
CA LEU A 47 -1.67 4.86 -5.49
C LEU A 47 -1.19 3.82 -4.48
N VAL A 48 -0.39 4.24 -3.51
CA VAL A 48 0.07 3.38 -2.41
C VAL A 48 -1.12 2.86 -1.62
N LEU A 49 -2.03 3.76 -1.23
CA LEU A 49 -3.26 3.40 -0.52
C LEU A 49 -4.12 2.42 -1.33
N TRP A 50 -4.29 2.64 -2.64
CA TRP A 50 -5.01 1.73 -3.52
C TRP A 50 -4.43 0.31 -3.49
N ASN A 51 -3.11 0.20 -3.61
CA ASN A 51 -2.43 -1.09 -3.58
C ASN A 51 -2.52 -1.76 -2.21
N LEU A 52 -2.34 -1.03 -1.11
CA LEU A 52 -2.49 -1.56 0.25
C LEU A 52 -3.90 -2.09 0.51
N ILE A 53 -4.95 -1.37 0.07
CA ILE A 53 -6.34 -1.84 0.15
C ILE A 53 -6.50 -3.16 -0.63
N GLY A 54 -5.93 -3.21 -1.83
CA GLY A 54 -5.93 -4.43 -2.66
C GLY A 54 -5.24 -5.61 -1.98
N MET A 55 -4.04 -5.39 -1.45
CA MET A 55 -3.24 -6.40 -0.74
C MET A 55 -3.94 -6.86 0.55
N MET A 56 -4.59 -5.96 1.27
CA MET A 56 -5.32 -6.28 2.52
C MET A 56 -6.53 -7.15 2.23
N LYS A 57 -7.28 -6.85 1.16
CA LYS A 57 -8.42 -7.66 0.71
C LYS A 57 -8.03 -9.12 0.47
N TRP A 58 -6.81 -9.37 0.01
CA TRP A 58 -6.28 -10.72 -0.26
C TRP A 58 -5.45 -11.29 0.89
N GLY A 59 -5.37 -10.59 2.02
CA GLY A 59 -4.67 -11.07 3.22
C GLY A 59 -3.15 -11.01 3.14
N THR A 60 -2.56 -10.25 2.21
CA THR A 60 -1.11 -10.07 2.11
C THR A 60 -0.57 -9.09 3.15
N VAL A 61 -1.38 -8.09 3.51
CA VAL A 61 -1.04 -7.06 4.52
C VAL A 61 -2.16 -6.91 5.52
N GLU A 62 -1.81 -6.43 6.71
CA GLU A 62 -2.76 -6.06 7.76
C GLU A 62 -2.33 -4.76 8.45
N ILE A 63 -3.27 -4.17 9.18
CA ILE A 63 -3.01 -2.97 9.99
C ILE A 63 -2.37 -3.43 11.29
N GLU A 64 -1.21 -2.88 11.63
CA GLU A 64 -0.53 -3.14 12.90
C GLU A 64 -1.02 -2.19 13.98
N SER A 65 -0.96 -0.88 13.71
CA SER A 65 -1.26 0.18 14.67
C SER A 65 -1.64 1.49 13.97
N GLU A 66 -1.75 2.54 14.77
CA GLU A 66 -1.83 3.92 14.32
C GLU A 66 -0.57 4.67 14.79
N GLU A 67 0.00 5.50 13.93
CA GLU A 67 1.12 6.38 14.22
C GLU A 67 0.71 7.82 13.84
N GLY A 68 0.42 8.63 14.85
CA GLY A 68 -0.11 9.97 14.66
C GLY A 68 -1.54 9.92 14.12
N GLU A 69 -1.75 10.42 12.90
CA GLU A 69 -3.04 10.41 12.19
C GLU A 69 -3.06 9.38 11.04
N GLU A 70 -2.05 8.51 10.95
CA GLU A 70 -1.93 7.49 9.91
C GLU A 70 -1.93 6.07 10.47
N LEU A 71 -2.50 5.15 9.71
CA LEU A 71 -2.40 3.72 9.97
C LEU A 71 -1.02 3.19 9.56
N THR A 72 -0.47 2.28 10.36
CA THR A 72 0.71 1.50 10.00
C THR A 72 0.28 0.14 9.45
N TYR A 73 0.94 -0.28 8.37
CA TYR A 73 0.66 -1.53 7.69
C TYR A 73 1.86 -2.46 7.82
N LYS A 74 1.62 -3.76 8.00
CA LYS A 74 2.66 -4.80 7.95
C LYS A 74 2.29 -5.91 6.96
N LEU A 75 3.28 -6.70 6.57
CA LEU A 75 3.00 -7.98 5.91
C LEU A 75 2.35 -8.93 6.89
N LYS A 76 1.31 -9.64 6.43
CA LYS A 76 0.67 -10.67 7.25
C LYS A 76 1.58 -11.89 7.35
N GLU A 77 1.72 -12.43 8.56
CA GLU A 77 2.41 -13.71 8.75
C GLU A 77 1.56 -14.84 8.14
N VAL A 78 2.18 -15.69 7.31
CA VAL A 78 1.56 -16.85 6.65
C VAL A 78 1.52 -18.03 7.60
#